data_AF-I2H3K3-F1
#
_entry.id   AF-I2H3K3-F1
#
_cell.length_a   1.000
_cell.length_b   1.000
_cell.length_c   1.000
_cell.angle_alpha   90.00
_cell.angle_beta   90.00
_cell.angle_gamma   90.00
#
_symmetry.space_group_name_H-M   'P 1'
#
loop_
_entity.id
_entity.type
_entity.pdbx_description
1 polymer ?
#
loop_
_entity_poly.entity_id
_entity_poly.type
_entity_poly.pdbx_seq_one_letter_code
_entity_poly.pdbx_strand_id
1 'polypeptide(L)'
;MNHIYQSRTRDSIFITVSVISVGVLSVAFLLWAAGISITGKSTIPMTRAPPKLNLKASKVKNGTPIVPELGHGERLQAVYEKFQKEYQKGIEELCSNFDHNDEKQEYQRNYFNEMLLKLLIQLDDVDLVNLEPTKKKELKDMRRGFIQLIQKDLKRLDSLKQ
;
A
#
# COMPACT_ATOMS: atom_id res chain seq x y z
N MET A 1 27.50 25.97 -48.12
CA MET A 1 28.13 24.69 -47.72
C MET A 1 28.78 24.88 -46.36
N ASN A 2 28.09 24.52 -45.29
CA ASN A 2 28.63 24.44 -43.93
C ASN A 2 28.19 23.10 -43.35
N HIS A 3 29.11 22.14 -43.36
CA HIS A 3 28.95 20.83 -42.78
C HIS A 3 29.49 20.86 -41.34
N ILE A 4 28.74 20.21 -40.44
CA ILE A 4 29.20 19.57 -39.20
C ILE A 4 29.62 20.53 -38.07
N TYR A 5 28.68 20.82 -37.17
CA TYR A 5 29.00 21.00 -35.75
C TYR A 5 27.84 20.48 -34.88
N GLN A 6 28.23 19.62 -33.93
CA GLN A 6 27.54 19.24 -32.69
C GLN A 6 26.41 18.20 -32.74
N SER A 7 26.81 16.97 -32.99
CA SER A 7 26.47 15.88 -32.06
C SER A 7 27.50 15.89 -30.91
N ARG A 8 27.04 15.88 -29.65
CA ARG A 8 27.73 15.40 -28.41
C ARG A 8 27.35 16.22 -27.17
N THR A 9 26.20 15.88 -26.59
CA THR A 9 25.87 16.19 -25.19
C THR A 9 24.89 15.14 -24.66
N ARG A 10 25.38 13.91 -24.40
CA ARG A 10 24.61 12.87 -23.66
C ARG A 10 25.39 12.20 -22.53
N ASP A 11 26.58 12.69 -22.17
CA ASP A 11 27.48 11.93 -21.30
C ASP A 11 27.70 12.52 -19.88
N SER A 12 26.91 13.51 -19.44
CA SER A 12 27.12 14.18 -18.14
C SER A 12 26.05 13.91 -17.07
N ILE A 13 25.07 13.03 -17.30
CA ILE A 13 23.98 12.78 -16.33
C ILE A 13 24.11 11.42 -15.60
N PHE A 14 25.04 10.54 -16.00
CA PHE A 14 25.11 9.17 -15.46
C PHE A 14 26.15 8.92 -14.36
N ILE A 15 26.91 9.92 -13.89
CA ILE A 15 28.03 9.70 -12.95
C ILE A 15 27.71 10.07 -11.49
N THR A 16 26.52 10.60 -11.17
CA THR A 16 26.21 11.06 -9.79
C THR A 16 25.41 10.05 -8.93
N VAL A 17 25.08 8.85 -9.43
CA VAL A 17 24.17 7.90 -8.72
C VAL A 17 24.92 6.81 -7.93
N SER A 18 26.25 6.85 -7.78
CA SER A 18 27.03 5.67 -7.36
C SER A 18 27.58 5.64 -5.92
N VAL A 19 27.08 6.43 -4.95
CA VAL A 19 27.70 6.43 -3.58
C VAL A 19 26.75 6.30 -2.38
N ILE A 20 25.48 5.90 -2.55
CA ILE A 20 24.55 5.69 -1.40
C ILE A 20 23.93 4.28 -1.40
N SER A 21 24.70 3.25 -1.77
CA SER A 21 24.16 1.88 -1.94
C SER A 21 24.88 0.79 -1.13
N VAL A 22 25.44 1.09 0.04
CA VAL A 22 26.07 0.06 0.89
C VAL A 22 25.62 0.07 2.37
N GLY A 23 24.86 1.09 2.82
CA GLY A 23 24.55 1.24 4.26
C GLY A 23 23.29 0.57 4.81
N VAL A 24 22.30 0.22 3.98
CA VAL A 24 20.94 -0.13 4.47
C VAL A 24 20.62 -1.64 4.41
N LEU A 25 21.46 -2.44 3.75
CA LEU A 25 21.22 -3.89 3.61
C LEU A 25 21.65 -4.73 4.83
N SER A 26 22.40 -4.16 5.79
CA SER A 26 23.01 -4.91 6.88
C SER A 26 22.03 -5.34 7.98
N VAL A 27 20.99 -4.54 8.26
CA VAL A 27 20.07 -4.80 9.39
C VAL A 27 19.09 -5.93 9.05
N ALA A 28 18.61 -5.99 7.81
CA ALA A 28 17.72 -7.06 7.36
C ALA A 28 18.44 -8.43 7.32
N PHE A 29 19.73 -8.46 6.97
CA PHE A 29 20.52 -9.69 6.98
C PHE A 29 20.79 -10.21 8.40
N LEU A 30 21.01 -9.30 9.36
CA LEU A 30 21.15 -9.67 10.78
C LEU A 30 19.83 -10.22 11.36
N LEU A 31 18.68 -9.65 10.99
CA LEU A 31 17.36 -10.15 11.45
C LEU A 31 17.01 -11.52 10.85
N TRP A 32 17.40 -11.81 9.61
CA TRP A 32 17.20 -13.14 9.01
C TRP A 32 18.15 -14.19 9.61
N ALA A 33 19.42 -13.84 9.84
CA ALA A 33 20.40 -14.77 10.43
C ALA A 33 20.14 -15.08 11.91
N ALA A 34 19.51 -14.18 12.66
CA ALA A 34 19.25 -14.35 14.09
C ALA A 34 18.07 -15.30 14.43
N GLY A 35 17.36 -15.85 13.43
CA GLY A 35 16.35 -16.89 13.68
C GLY A 35 15.24 -16.47 14.66
N ILE A 36 14.93 -15.17 14.75
CA ILE A 36 13.91 -14.63 15.66
C ILE A 36 12.54 -14.95 15.07
N SER A 37 12.08 -16.18 15.31
CA SER A 37 10.67 -16.53 15.18
C SER A 37 9.91 -15.91 16.35
N ILE A 38 9.16 -14.84 16.09
CA ILE A 38 8.14 -14.32 17.02
C ILE A 38 6.97 -15.31 16.99
N THR A 39 7.16 -16.47 17.61
CA THR A 39 6.10 -17.43 17.91
C THR A 39 5.57 -17.10 19.30
N GLY A 40 4.57 -16.22 19.35
CA GLY A 40 3.84 -15.88 20.57
C GLY A 40 3.00 -17.07 21.05
N LYS A 41 3.60 -17.92 21.89
CA LYS A 41 2.94 -18.98 22.65
C LYS A 41 2.41 -18.38 23.95
N SER A 42 1.12 -18.01 23.99
CA SER A 42 0.43 -17.67 25.24
C SER A 42 -0.23 -18.92 25.81
N THR A 43 0.38 -19.45 26.87
CA THR A 43 -0.15 -20.48 27.75
C THR A 43 -0.94 -19.83 28.88
N ILE A 44 -2.26 -20.09 28.95
CA ILE A 44 -3.07 -19.87 30.16
C ILE A 44 -3.55 -21.24 30.65
N PRO A 45 -3.22 -21.67 31.89
CA PRO A 45 -3.70 -22.92 32.45
C PRO A 45 -5.10 -22.81 33.05
N MET A 46 -6.04 -23.49 32.39
CA MET A 46 -7.06 -24.41 32.93
C MET A 46 -7.65 -24.15 34.34
N THR A 47 -8.97 -23.90 34.40
CA THR A 47 -9.82 -24.55 35.42
C THR A 47 -11.30 -24.59 35.03
N ARG A 48 -11.86 -25.82 35.12
CA ARG A 48 -13.27 -26.23 35.29
C ARG A 48 -14.14 -26.42 34.01
N ALA A 49 -14.53 -27.68 33.82
CA ALA A 49 -15.67 -28.17 33.03
C ALA A 49 -16.62 -28.94 33.97
N PRO A 50 -17.85 -29.36 33.59
CA PRO A 50 -18.76 -28.94 32.50
C PRO A 50 -20.21 -28.66 33.02
N PRO A 51 -21.20 -28.40 32.13
CA PRO A 51 -22.20 -29.45 31.96
C PRO A 51 -22.52 -29.76 30.48
N LYS A 52 -22.87 -31.02 30.28
CA LYS A 52 -23.17 -31.67 29.00
C LYS A 52 -24.47 -31.11 28.40
N LEU A 53 -24.43 -30.59 27.18
CA LEU A 53 -25.62 -30.39 26.35
C LEU A 53 -25.46 -31.14 25.02
N ASN A 54 -26.55 -31.82 24.69
CA ASN A 54 -26.67 -32.95 23.79
C ASN A 54 -26.48 -32.56 22.32
N LEU A 55 -25.89 -33.46 21.54
CA LEU A 55 -25.73 -33.36 20.10
C LEU A 55 -27.08 -33.18 19.40
N LYS A 56 -27.18 -32.16 18.54
CA LYS A 56 -27.76 -32.34 17.20
C LYS A 56 -26.84 -31.68 16.18
N ALA A 57 -26.12 -32.54 15.47
CA ALA A 57 -25.38 -32.20 14.27
C ALA A 57 -26.35 -31.65 13.22
N SER A 58 -26.44 -30.32 13.12
CA SER A 58 -27.01 -29.67 11.95
C SER A 58 -25.87 -29.38 10.99
N LYS A 59 -25.83 -30.17 9.92
CA LYS A 59 -24.96 -30.00 8.76
C LYS A 59 -25.32 -28.69 8.06
N VAL A 60 -24.88 -27.56 8.61
CA VAL A 60 -24.87 -26.28 7.92
C VAL A 60 -23.72 -26.39 6.92
N LYS A 61 -24.06 -26.67 5.67
CA LYS A 61 -23.16 -26.45 4.55
C LYS A 61 -22.69 -24.99 4.66
N ASN A 62 -21.42 -24.80 4.96
CA ASN A 62 -20.70 -23.55 4.78
C ASN A 62 -20.82 -23.18 3.30
N GLY A 63 -21.89 -22.48 2.94
CA GLY A 63 -21.90 -21.63 1.76
C GLY A 63 -21.12 -20.40 2.17
N THR A 64 -19.79 -20.45 2.02
CA THR A 64 -19.00 -19.23 1.90
C THR A 64 -19.75 -18.36 0.90
N PRO A 65 -20.14 -17.13 1.24
CA PRO A 65 -20.64 -16.21 0.24
C PRO A 65 -19.57 -16.17 -0.85
N ILE A 66 -19.91 -16.68 -2.03
CA ILE A 66 -19.06 -16.57 -3.21
C ILE A 66 -19.16 -15.10 -3.56
N VAL A 67 -18.37 -14.27 -2.85
CA VAL A 67 -18.10 -12.92 -3.30
C VAL A 67 -17.50 -13.13 -4.69
N PRO A 68 -18.14 -12.62 -5.76
CA PRO A 68 -17.60 -12.73 -7.09
C PRO A 68 -16.15 -12.29 -7.02
N GLU A 69 -15.25 -13.15 -7.48
CA GLU A 69 -13.84 -12.81 -7.49
C GLU A 69 -13.68 -11.66 -8.49
N LEU A 70 -13.72 -10.42 -7.97
CA LEU A 70 -13.62 -9.20 -8.75
C LEU A 70 -12.39 -9.32 -9.65
N GLY A 71 -12.58 -9.01 -10.93
CA GLY A 71 -11.48 -9.01 -11.89
C GLY A 71 -10.39 -8.03 -11.47
N HIS A 72 -9.15 -8.25 -11.90
CA HIS A 72 -8.01 -7.40 -11.55
C HIS A 72 -8.27 -5.90 -11.77
N GLY A 73 -8.92 -5.56 -12.89
CA GLY A 73 -9.31 -4.17 -13.20
C GLY A 73 -10.39 -3.64 -12.25
N GLU A 74 -11.37 -4.45 -11.88
CA GLU A 74 -12.41 -4.07 -10.94
C GLU A 74 -11.84 -3.85 -9.53
N ARG A 75 -10.84 -4.65 -9.12
CA ARG A 75 -10.12 -4.44 -7.85
C ARG A 75 -9.37 -3.10 -7.84
N LEU A 76 -8.62 -2.79 -8.90
CA LEU A 76 -7.95 -1.49 -9.04
C LEU A 76 -8.94 -0.34 -9.00
N GLN A 77 -10.04 -0.47 -9.74
CA GLN A 77 -11.10 0.54 -9.80
C GLN A 77 -11.79 0.73 -8.44
N ALA A 78 -12.08 -0.36 -7.72
CA ALA A 78 -12.69 -0.28 -6.40
C ALA A 78 -11.80 0.47 -5.39
N VAL A 79 -10.49 0.23 -5.43
CA VAL A 79 -9.53 0.96 -4.58
C VAL A 79 -9.49 2.44 -4.95
N TYR A 80 -9.49 2.77 -6.25
CA TYR A 80 -9.55 4.16 -6.70
C TYR A 80 -10.86 4.86 -6.30
N GLU A 81 -12.00 4.20 -6.46
CA GLU A 81 -13.29 4.75 -6.04
C GLU A 81 -13.34 4.99 -4.54
N LYS A 82 -12.78 4.07 -3.75
CA LYS A 82 -12.67 4.23 -2.31
C LYS A 82 -11.85 5.47 -1.96
N PHE A 83 -10.71 5.66 -2.61
CA PHE A 83 -9.89 6.86 -2.46
C PHE A 83 -10.68 8.15 -2.74
N GLN A 84 -11.34 8.21 -3.91
CA GLN A 84 -12.12 9.37 -4.35
C GLN A 84 -13.29 9.69 -3.40
N LYS A 85 -14.04 8.67 -3.00
CA LYS A 85 -15.26 8.83 -2.20
C LYS A 85 -14.99 9.12 -0.73
N GLU A 86 -14.02 8.42 -0.13
CA GLU A 86 -13.82 8.45 1.32
C GLU A 86 -12.75 9.45 1.77
N TYR A 87 -11.71 9.67 0.97
CA TYR A 87 -10.51 10.36 1.47
C TYR A 87 -10.20 11.65 0.74
N GLN A 88 -10.37 11.73 -0.58
CA GLN A 88 -9.91 12.88 -1.36
C GLN A 88 -10.44 14.21 -0.84
N LYS A 89 -11.76 14.30 -0.62
CA LYS A 89 -12.38 15.54 -0.13
C LYS A 89 -11.83 15.95 1.24
N GLY A 90 -11.72 15.00 2.18
CA GLY A 90 -11.20 15.26 3.52
C GLY A 90 -9.74 15.69 3.51
N ILE A 91 -8.93 15.13 2.59
CA ILE A 91 -7.53 15.53 2.40
C ILE A 91 -7.43 16.95 1.83
N GLU A 92 -8.25 17.29 0.84
CA GLU A 92 -8.29 18.63 0.25
C GLU A 92 -8.69 19.70 1.27
N GLU A 93 -9.71 19.42 2.09
CA GLU A 93 -10.15 20.30 3.17
C GLU A 93 -9.06 20.47 4.23
N LEU A 94 -8.44 19.36 4.66
CA LEU A 94 -7.36 19.39 5.65
C LEU A 94 -6.15 20.17 5.15
N CYS A 95 -5.72 19.93 3.90
CA CYS A 95 -4.56 20.63 3.33
C CYS A 95 -4.78 22.14 3.16
N SER A 96 -6.04 22.58 3.00
CA SER A 96 -6.36 23.99 2.76
C SER A 96 -6.36 24.83 4.05
N ASN A 97 -6.71 24.21 5.18
CA ASN A 97 -6.94 24.92 6.45
C ASN A 97 -6.14 24.33 7.62
N PHE A 98 -5.02 23.65 7.34
CA PHE A 98 -4.26 22.94 8.35
C PHE A 98 -3.67 23.89 9.41
N ASP A 99 -3.98 23.63 10.68
CA ASP A 99 -3.35 24.28 11.84
C ASP A 99 -2.54 23.26 12.64
N HIS A 100 -1.24 23.52 12.77
CA HIS A 100 -0.31 22.68 13.54
C HIS A 100 -0.59 22.67 15.05
N ASN A 101 -1.30 23.67 15.56
CA ASN A 101 -1.67 23.75 16.98
C ASN A 101 -2.98 23.01 17.27
N ASP A 102 -3.73 22.61 16.24
CA ASP A 102 -4.95 21.85 16.38
C ASP A 102 -4.63 20.35 16.40
N GLU A 103 -4.59 19.79 17.60
CA GLU A 103 -4.33 18.36 17.83
C GLU A 103 -5.28 17.46 17.03
N LYS A 104 -6.55 17.89 16.83
CA LYS A 104 -7.53 17.13 16.06
C LYS A 104 -7.14 17.04 14.58
N GLN A 105 -6.64 18.14 14.02
CA GLN A 105 -6.17 18.16 12.63
C GLN A 105 -4.90 17.34 12.47
N GLU A 106 -4.02 17.35 13.47
CA GLU A 106 -2.85 16.47 13.47
C GLU A 106 -3.24 14.98 13.46
N TYR A 107 -4.19 14.57 14.31
CA TYR A 107 -4.72 13.21 14.29
C TYR A 107 -5.36 12.88 12.93
N GLN A 108 -6.10 13.82 12.35
CA GLN A 108 -6.75 13.63 11.06
C GLN A 108 -5.73 13.48 9.93
N ARG A 109 -4.63 14.23 9.94
CA ARG A 109 -3.51 14.08 9.00
C ARG A 109 -2.92 12.67 9.10
N ASN A 110 -2.58 12.24 10.32
CA ASN A 110 -2.01 10.91 10.55
C ASN A 110 -2.98 9.80 10.09
N TYR A 111 -4.27 9.95 10.39
CA TYR A 111 -5.31 9.04 9.93
C TYR A 111 -5.33 8.93 8.39
N PHE A 112 -5.36 10.07 7.67
CA PHE A 112 -5.36 10.03 6.21
C PHE A 112 -4.08 9.42 5.66
N ASN A 113 -2.90 9.74 6.22
CA ASN A 113 -1.64 9.13 5.82
C ASN A 113 -1.68 7.60 5.92
N GLU A 114 -2.10 7.06 7.07
CA GLU A 114 -2.23 5.61 7.27
C GLU A 114 -3.25 4.98 6.31
N MET A 115 -4.36 5.66 6.04
CA MET A 115 -5.36 5.14 5.12
C MET A 115 -4.88 5.13 3.67
N LEU A 116 -4.16 6.17 3.22
CA LEU A 116 -3.55 6.20 1.90
C LEU A 116 -2.47 5.12 1.74
N LEU A 117 -1.65 4.88 2.76
CA LEU A 117 -0.68 3.78 2.75
C LEU A 117 -1.36 2.41 2.61
N LYS A 118 -2.48 2.18 3.31
CA LYS A 118 -3.27 0.94 3.15
C LYS A 118 -3.83 0.77 1.74
N LEU A 119 -4.21 1.86 1.07
CA LEU A 119 -4.67 1.79 -0.32
C LEU A 119 -3.52 1.47 -1.28
N LEU A 120 -2.31 2.01 -1.04
CA LEU A 120 -1.13 1.65 -1.84
C LEU A 120 -0.82 0.15 -1.76
N ILE A 121 -0.86 -0.42 -0.55
CA ILE A 121 -0.66 -1.86 -0.36
C ILE A 121 -1.71 -2.66 -1.14
N GLN A 122 -2.98 -2.24 -1.10
CA GLN A 122 -4.05 -2.90 -1.85
C GLN A 122 -3.86 -2.81 -3.37
N LEU A 123 -3.34 -1.69 -3.89
CA LEU A 123 -3.00 -1.55 -5.31
C LEU A 123 -1.85 -2.48 -5.71
N ASP A 124 -0.83 -2.61 -4.85
CA ASP A 124 0.33 -3.45 -5.10
C ASP A 124 0.03 -4.96 -5.02
N ASP A 125 -0.95 -5.35 -4.18
CA ASP A 125 -1.40 -6.73 -4.02
C ASP A 125 -2.18 -7.28 -5.24
N VAL A 126 -2.57 -6.43 -6.19
CA VAL A 126 -3.21 -6.88 -7.43
C VAL A 126 -2.18 -7.60 -8.32
N ASP A 127 -2.24 -8.94 -8.31
CA ASP A 127 -1.40 -9.80 -9.14
C ASP A 127 -1.76 -9.66 -10.63
N LEU A 128 -0.78 -9.39 -11.48
CA LEU A 128 -0.95 -9.24 -12.94
C LEU A 128 -0.10 -10.26 -13.73
N VAL A 129 0.39 -11.33 -13.08
CA VAL A 129 1.37 -12.25 -13.68
C VAL A 129 0.79 -13.02 -14.87
N ASN A 130 -0.45 -13.53 -14.75
CA ASN A 130 -1.08 -14.46 -15.71
C ASN A 130 -2.03 -13.81 -16.73
N LEU A 131 -1.80 -12.53 -17.06
CA LEU A 131 -2.65 -11.80 -18.02
C LEU A 131 -2.04 -11.74 -19.41
N GLU A 132 -2.92 -11.68 -20.42
CA GLU A 132 -2.56 -11.44 -21.81
C GLU A 132 -1.76 -10.13 -21.96
N PRO A 133 -0.71 -10.07 -22.81
CA PRO A 133 0.26 -8.97 -22.79
C PRO A 133 -0.35 -7.58 -22.95
N THR A 134 -1.40 -7.45 -23.78
CA THR A 134 -2.09 -6.18 -24.01
C THR A 134 -2.84 -5.71 -22.75
N LYS A 135 -3.73 -6.55 -22.21
CA LYS A 135 -4.47 -6.29 -20.95
C LYS A 135 -3.55 -6.06 -19.75
N LYS A 136 -2.45 -6.80 -19.68
CA LYS A 136 -1.43 -6.64 -18.63
C LYS A 136 -0.82 -5.25 -18.64
N LYS A 137 -0.53 -4.71 -19.83
CA LYS A 137 0.03 -3.36 -19.98
C LYS A 137 -0.97 -2.30 -19.52
N GLU A 138 -2.22 -2.39 -19.98
CA GLU A 138 -3.28 -1.44 -19.61
C GLU A 138 -3.50 -1.38 -18.10
N LEU A 139 -3.59 -2.55 -17.44
CA LEU A 139 -3.78 -2.61 -15.99
C LEU A 139 -2.56 -2.12 -15.20
N LYS A 140 -1.34 -2.35 -15.72
CA LYS A 140 -0.13 -1.79 -15.12
C LYS A 140 -0.10 -0.26 -15.20
N ASP A 141 -0.47 0.30 -16.34
CA ASP A 141 -0.51 1.75 -16.54
C ASP A 141 -1.59 2.39 -15.66
N MET A 142 -2.77 1.77 -15.57
CA MET A 142 -3.84 2.17 -14.66
C MET A 142 -3.38 2.14 -13.19
N ARG A 143 -2.83 1.01 -12.73
CA ARG A 143 -2.29 0.86 -11.37
C ARG A 143 -1.24 1.93 -11.08
N ARG A 144 -0.32 2.16 -12.01
CA ARG A 144 0.72 3.21 -11.87
C ARG A 144 0.11 4.60 -11.72
N GLY A 145 -0.92 4.92 -12.51
CA GLY A 145 -1.63 6.20 -12.41
C GLY A 145 -2.25 6.40 -11.02
N PHE A 146 -2.93 5.38 -10.49
CA PHE A 146 -3.53 5.44 -9.15
C PHE A 146 -2.50 5.57 -8.04
N ILE A 147 -1.40 4.81 -8.11
CA ILE A 147 -0.29 4.92 -7.16
C ILE A 147 0.28 6.34 -7.16
N GLN A 148 0.53 6.92 -8.35
CA GLN A 148 1.09 8.27 -8.46
C GLN A 148 0.16 9.34 -7.87
N LEU A 149 -1.16 9.19 -8.05
CA LEU A 149 -2.14 10.09 -7.47
C LEU A 149 -2.12 10.03 -5.94
N ILE A 150 -2.20 8.83 -5.36
CA ILE A 150 -2.18 8.64 -3.90
C ILE A 150 -0.85 9.13 -3.31
N GLN A 151 0.28 8.84 -3.96
CA GLN A 151 1.60 9.32 -3.53
C GLN A 151 1.73 10.84 -3.59
N LYS A 152 1.05 11.51 -4.53
CA LYS A 152 1.02 12.98 -4.57
C LYS A 152 0.34 13.54 -3.32
N ASP A 153 -0.78 12.96 -2.91
CA ASP A 153 -1.50 13.41 -1.73
C ASP A 153 -0.82 13.03 -0.42
N LEU A 154 -0.17 11.86 -0.34
CA LEU A 154 0.73 11.53 0.77
C LEU A 154 1.83 12.59 0.96
N LYS A 155 2.50 13.00 -0.14
CA LYS A 155 3.52 14.06 -0.07
C LYS A 155 2.95 15.40 0.40
N ARG A 156 1.70 15.72 0.03
CA ARG A 156 1.02 16.92 0.51
C ARG A 156 0.78 16.83 2.02
N LEU A 157 0.26 15.71 2.51
CA LEU A 157 0.05 15.48 3.94
C LEU A 157 1.36 15.51 4.73
N ASP A 158 2.42 14.89 4.20
CA ASP A 158 3.75 14.89 4.85
C ASP A 158 4.35 16.30 4.92
N SER A 159 4.08 17.16 3.93
CA SER A 159 4.53 18.56 3.98
C SER A 159 3.84 19.39 5.09
N LEU A 160 2.72 18.90 5.64
CA LEU A 160 2.05 19.48 6.80
C LEU A 160 2.64 18.98 8.14
N LYS A 161 3.65 18.12 8.11
CA LYS A 161 4.38 17.68 9.30
C LYS A 161 5.62 18.56 9.43
N GLN A 162 5.44 19.74 10.00
CA GLN A 162 6.55 20.63 10.39
C GLN A 162 7.26 20.07 11.62
#